data_AF-A0A392QCX5-F1
#
_entry.id   AF-A0A392QCX5-F1
#
_cell.length_a   1.000
_cell.length_b   1.000
_cell.length_c   1.000
_cell.angle_alpha   90.00
_cell.angle_beta   90.00
_cell.angle_gamma   90.00
#
_symmetry.space_group_name_H-M   'P 1'
#
loop_
_entity.id
_entity.type
_entity.pdbx_description
1 polymer ?
#
loop_
_entity_poly.entity_id
_entity_poly.type
_entity_poly.pdbx_seq_one_letter_code
_entity_poly.pdbx_strand_id
1 'polypeptide(L)'
;MVHAENGDAVDAGQQKMIELGITGPEGHPLSRPAVLEGEATSRAIRLADFVNTPLYVVHVMSIDAMEEIAKARKSGQRVIGEPIISGLALDDSWLWHPDFVTAAK
;
A
#
# COMPACT_ATOMS: atom_id res chain seq x y z
N MET A 1 -11.10 6.06 -9.22
CA MET A 1 -9.86 6.02 -8.41
C MET A 1 -10.04 4.99 -7.31
N VAL A 2 -8.95 4.38 -6.83
CA VAL A 2 -8.99 3.39 -5.75
C VAL A 2 -7.82 3.60 -4.79
N HIS A 3 -8.11 3.54 -3.48
CA HIS A 3 -7.14 3.21 -2.43
C HIS A 3 -6.98 1.68 -2.45
N ALA A 4 -5.78 1.17 -2.73
CA ALA A 4 -5.57 -0.24 -2.99
C ALA A 4 -4.77 -0.92 -1.87
N GLU A 5 -5.46 -1.33 -0.80
CA GLU A 5 -4.94 -2.25 0.22
C GLU A 5 -5.96 -3.37 0.48
N ASN A 6 -5.50 -4.56 0.86
CA ASN A 6 -6.39 -5.63 1.28
C ASN A 6 -6.91 -5.35 2.71
N GLY A 7 -8.12 -4.78 2.80
CA GLY A 7 -8.69 -4.33 4.07
C GLY A 7 -8.82 -5.42 5.12
N ASP A 8 -9.25 -6.62 4.74
CA ASP A 8 -9.41 -7.74 5.67
C ASP A 8 -8.06 -8.20 6.24
N ALA A 9 -7.02 -8.27 5.40
CA ALA A 9 -5.68 -8.62 5.83
C ALA A 9 -5.03 -7.52 6.70
N VAL A 10 -5.29 -6.25 6.39
CA VAL A 10 -4.85 -5.11 7.22
C VAL A 10 -5.49 -5.18 8.61
N ASP A 11 -6.81 -5.41 8.71
CA ASP A 11 -7.50 -5.53 10.00
C ASP A 11 -6.90 -6.68 10.84
N ALA A 12 -6.75 -7.86 10.24
CA ALA A 12 -6.11 -9.00 10.90
C ALA A 12 -4.66 -8.70 11.34
N GLY A 13 -3.88 -8.01 10.50
CA GLY A 13 -2.52 -7.58 10.81
C GLY A 13 -2.47 -6.59 11.97
N GLN A 14 -3.40 -5.64 12.04
CA GLN A 14 -3.50 -4.68 13.14
C GLN A 14 -3.82 -5.37 14.47
N GLN A 15 -4.82 -6.26 14.48
CA GLN A 15 -5.13 -7.07 15.66
C GLN A 15 -3.91 -7.86 16.11
N LYS A 16 -3.17 -8.45 15.16
CA LYS A 16 -1.96 -9.21 15.47
C LYS A 16 -0.87 -8.36 16.12
N MET A 17 -0.63 -7.14 15.64
CA MET A 17 0.37 -6.25 16.24
C MET A 17 0.00 -5.89 17.67
N ILE A 18 -1.27 -5.58 17.92
CA ILE A 18 -1.79 -5.26 19.26
C ILE A 18 -1.65 -6.47 20.20
N GLU A 19 -2.01 -7.69 19.76
CA GLU A 19 -1.85 -8.93 20.53
C GLU A 19 -0.39 -9.22 20.91
N LEU A 20 0.56 -8.83 20.06
CA LEU A 20 1.99 -8.96 20.32
C LEU A 20 2.54 -7.85 21.23
N GLY A 21 1.69 -6.90 21.66
CA GLY A 21 2.09 -5.75 22.48
C GLY A 21 2.80 -4.65 21.69
N ILE A 22 2.75 -4.68 20.36
CA ILE A 22 3.34 -3.66 19.49
C ILE A 22 2.30 -2.56 19.29
N THR A 23 2.37 -1.53 20.14
CA THR A 23 1.41 -0.41 20.16
C THR A 23 2.03 0.93 19.77
N GLY A 24 3.31 0.96 19.39
CA GLY A 24 3.96 2.15 18.86
C GLY A 24 3.72 2.35 17.35
N PRO A 25 4.18 3.47 16.76
CA PRO A 25 4.01 3.77 15.33
C PRO A 25 4.59 2.70 14.40
N GLU A 26 5.63 1.99 14.81
CA GLU A 26 6.24 0.86 14.08
C GLU A 26 5.26 -0.29 13.82
N GLY A 27 4.22 -0.44 14.66
CA GLY A 27 3.15 -1.42 14.42
C GLY A 27 2.34 -1.11 13.16
N HIS A 28 2.30 0.16 12.72
CA HIS A 28 1.55 0.55 11.54
C HIS A 28 2.07 -0.12 10.26
N PRO A 29 3.33 0.05 9.83
CA PRO A 29 3.86 -0.62 8.63
C PRO A 29 3.89 -2.15 8.78
N LEU A 30 4.15 -2.66 9.99
CA LEU A 30 4.16 -4.11 10.26
C LEU A 30 2.78 -4.75 10.08
N SER A 31 1.70 -4.02 10.36
CA SER A 31 0.32 -4.50 10.17
C SER A 31 -0.12 -4.57 8.70
N ARG A 32 0.60 -3.91 7.79
CA ARG A 32 0.22 -3.72 6.39
C ARG A 32 1.41 -3.84 5.42
N PRO A 33 2.12 -4.97 5.39
CA PRO A 33 3.25 -5.15 4.47
C PRO A 33 2.86 -4.92 3.00
N ALA A 34 3.83 -4.47 2.20
CA ALA A 34 3.69 -4.11 0.78
C ALA A 34 2.88 -5.10 -0.08
N VAL A 35 2.97 -6.40 0.22
CA VAL A 35 2.24 -7.44 -0.50
C VAL A 35 0.71 -7.25 -0.47
N LEU A 36 0.17 -6.59 0.57
CA LEU A 36 -1.26 -6.29 0.69
C LEU A 36 -1.69 -5.16 -0.25
N GLU A 37 -0.81 -4.18 -0.49
CA GLU A 37 -1.01 -3.12 -1.48
C GLU A 37 -0.91 -3.71 -2.90
N GLY A 38 0.09 -4.56 -3.13
CA GLY A 38 0.29 -5.29 -4.39
C GLY A 38 -0.91 -6.17 -4.77
N GLU A 39 -1.43 -6.98 -3.84
CA GLU A 39 -2.62 -7.81 -4.06
C GLU A 39 -3.82 -6.96 -4.47
N ALA A 40 -4.13 -5.93 -3.69
CA ALA A 40 -5.30 -5.10 -3.91
C ALA A 40 -5.20 -4.29 -5.21
N THR A 41 -3.99 -3.82 -5.55
CA THR A 41 -3.69 -3.16 -6.82
C THR A 41 -3.94 -4.11 -7.99
N SER A 42 -3.40 -5.33 -7.92
CA SER A 42 -3.58 -6.37 -8.93
C SER A 42 -5.06 -6.74 -9.11
N ARG A 43 -5.81 -6.85 -8.00
CA ARG A 43 -7.26 -7.12 -8.00
C ARG A 43 -8.05 -5.98 -8.63
N ALA A 44 -7.78 -4.73 -8.28
CA ALA A 44 -8.46 -3.57 -8.86
C ALA A 44 -8.20 -3.46 -10.37
N ILE A 45 -6.97 -3.71 -10.81
CA ILE A 45 -6.57 -3.75 -12.23
C ILE A 45 -7.41 -4.78 -13.00
N ARG A 46 -7.51 -6.02 -12.50
CA ARG A 46 -8.31 -7.09 -13.14
C ARG A 46 -9.79 -6.73 -13.24
N LEU A 47 -10.36 -6.12 -12.21
CA LEU A 47 -11.76 -5.68 -12.22
C LEU A 47 -12.00 -4.55 -13.22
N ALA A 48 -11.09 -3.59 -13.30
CA ALA A 48 -11.17 -2.49 -14.27
C ALA A 48 -11.07 -2.98 -15.71
N ASP A 49 -10.20 -3.96 -15.97
CA ASP A 49 -10.06 -4.62 -17.27
C ASP A 49 -11.34 -5.37 -17.65
N PHE A 50 -11.92 -6.14 -16.72
CA PHE A 50 -13.16 -6.87 -16.93
C PHE A 50 -14.33 -5.96 -17.36
N VAL A 51 -14.44 -4.77 -16.77
CA VAL A 51 -15.48 -3.79 -17.13
C VAL A 51 -15.04 -2.78 -18.19
N ASN A 52 -13.84 -2.94 -18.78
CA ASN A 52 -13.25 -2.09 -19.82
C ASN A 52 -13.22 -0.58 -19.46
N THR A 53 -12.88 -0.25 -18.21
CA THR A 53 -12.75 1.14 -17.75
C THR A 53 -11.29 1.48 -17.42
N PRO A 54 -10.83 2.72 -17.64
CA PRO A 54 -9.56 3.18 -17.10
C PRO A 54 -9.55 3.10 -15.56
N LEU A 55 -8.38 2.82 -14.99
CA LEU A 55 -8.15 2.79 -13.54
C LEU A 55 -7.11 3.84 -13.13
N TYR A 56 -7.35 4.45 -11.98
CA TYR A 56 -6.42 5.35 -11.31
C TYR A 56 -6.18 4.82 -9.89
N VAL A 57 -4.95 4.42 -9.59
CA VAL A 57 -4.51 3.93 -8.27
C VAL A 57 -3.81 5.10 -7.56
N VAL A 58 -4.41 5.57 -6.46
CA VAL A 58 -3.82 6.66 -5.66
C VAL A 58 -2.71 6.16 -4.76
N HIS A 59 -1.83 7.08 -4.35
CA HIS A 59 -0.77 6.89 -3.36
C HIS A 59 -0.09 5.51 -3.44
N VAL A 60 0.51 5.23 -4.59
CA VAL A 60 1.34 4.03 -4.79
C VAL A 60 2.60 4.18 -3.94
N MET A 61 2.72 3.35 -2.91
CA MET A 61 3.78 3.43 -1.90
C MET A 61 4.81 2.30 -2.00
N SER A 62 4.48 1.17 -2.66
CA SER A 62 5.36 0.01 -2.72
C SER A 62 5.80 -0.40 -4.13
N ILE A 63 6.93 -1.11 -4.19
CA ILE A 63 7.42 -1.78 -5.40
C ILE A 63 6.41 -2.81 -5.89
N ASP A 64 5.79 -3.59 -4.99
CA ASP A 64 4.81 -4.62 -5.33
C ASP A 64 3.62 -4.02 -6.12
N ALA A 65 3.04 -2.91 -5.64
CA ALA A 65 1.97 -2.22 -6.36
C ALA A 65 2.44 -1.60 -7.69
N MET A 66 3.65 -1.00 -7.69
CA MET A 66 4.26 -0.41 -8.88
C MET A 66 4.49 -1.46 -9.98
N GLU A 67 4.93 -2.67 -9.62
CA GLU A 67 5.12 -3.77 -10.56
C GLU A 67 3.81 -4.22 -11.20
N GLU A 68 2.73 -4.32 -10.43
CA GLU A 68 1.41 -4.69 -10.96
C GLU A 68 0.89 -3.65 -11.96
N ILE A 69 1.08 -2.36 -11.65
CA ILE A 69 0.75 -1.25 -12.57
C ILE A 69 1.63 -1.31 -13.82
N ALA A 70 2.93 -1.54 -13.68
CA ALA A 70 3.86 -1.64 -14.81
C ALA A 70 3.51 -2.81 -15.74
N LYS A 71 3.19 -3.98 -15.18
CA LYS A 71 2.73 -5.17 -15.92
C LYS A 71 1.45 -4.86 -16.69
N ALA A 72 0.43 -4.28 -16.04
CA ALA A 72 -0.84 -3.94 -16.68
C ALA A 72 -0.68 -2.94 -17.84
N ARG A 73 0.11 -1.89 -17.62
CA ARG A 73 0.42 -0.89 -18.67
C ARG A 73 1.16 -1.52 -19.85
N LYS A 74 2.13 -2.41 -19.58
CA LYS A 74 2.87 -3.13 -20.63
C LYS A 74 1.96 -4.03 -21.48
N SER A 75 0.89 -4.58 -20.88
CA SER A 75 -0.15 -5.33 -21.58
C SER A 75 -1.22 -4.47 -22.26
N GLY A 76 -1.06 -3.14 -22.27
CA GLY A 76 -1.98 -2.22 -22.96
C GLY A 76 -3.18 -1.77 -22.14
N GLN A 77 -3.30 -2.17 -20.86
CA GLN A 77 -4.40 -1.70 -20.01
C GLN A 77 -4.24 -0.22 -19.64
N ARG A 78 -5.37 0.49 -19.54
CA ARG A 78 -5.41 1.92 -19.21
C ARG A 78 -5.37 2.13 -17.69
N VAL A 79 -4.18 1.98 -17.10
CA VAL A 79 -3.95 2.14 -15.66
C VAL A 79 -2.95 3.28 -15.41
N ILE A 80 -3.29 4.16 -14.46
CA ILE A 80 -2.41 5.22 -13.94
C ILE A 80 -2.12 4.93 -12.47
N GLY A 81 -0.85 5.02 -12.07
CA GLY A 81 -0.42 5.00 -10.69
C GLY A 81 0.07 6.38 -10.27
N GLU A 82 -0.38 6.86 -9.12
CA GLU A 82 0.03 8.14 -8.53
C GLU A 82 0.99 7.88 -7.37
N PRO A 83 2.31 8.09 -7.54
CA PRO A 83 3.21 8.18 -6.40
C PRO A 83 3.00 9.52 -5.68
N ILE A 84 3.35 9.57 -4.40
CA ILE A 84 3.35 10.81 -3.60
C ILE A 84 4.76 11.16 -3.16
N ILE A 85 4.99 12.44 -2.82
CA ILE A 85 6.34 12.93 -2.48
C ILE A 85 6.96 12.18 -1.29
N SER A 86 6.17 11.79 -0.30
CA SER A 86 6.67 10.99 0.84
C SER A 86 7.19 9.63 0.39
N GLY A 87 6.47 8.91 -0.47
CA GLY A 87 6.93 7.62 -1.01
C GLY A 87 8.12 7.73 -1.98
N LEU A 88 8.41 8.92 -2.51
CA LEU A 88 9.56 9.16 -3.38
C LEU A 88 10.80 9.66 -2.63
N ALA A 89 10.60 10.39 -1.52
CA ALA A 89 11.66 11.11 -0.83
C ALA A 89 11.99 10.54 0.56
N LEU A 90 11.10 9.76 1.15
CA LEU A 90 11.23 9.20 2.49
C LEU A 90 11.09 7.68 2.46
N ASP A 91 11.44 7.06 3.57
CA ASP A 91 11.18 5.65 3.86
C ASP A 91 10.51 5.53 5.23
N ASP A 92 10.22 4.30 5.66
CA ASP A 92 9.54 4.05 6.91
C ASP A 92 10.45 4.23 8.14
N SER A 93 11.77 4.34 8.00
CA SER A 93 12.76 4.22 9.10
C SER A 93 12.48 5.13 10.30
N TRP A 94 11.82 6.26 10.05
CA TRP A 94 11.41 7.23 11.05
C TRP A 94 10.40 6.68 12.08
N LEU A 95 9.60 5.69 11.69
CA LEU A 95 8.57 5.07 12.54
C LEU A 95 9.17 4.25 13.68
N TRP A 96 10.47 3.91 13.61
CA TRP A 96 11.20 3.20 14.66
C TRP A 96 11.94 4.14 15.63
N HIS A 97 11.71 5.46 15.55
CA HIS A 97 12.36 6.41 16.45
C HIS A 97 11.92 6.18 17.92
N PRO A 98 12.85 6.19 18.90
CA PRO A 98 12.53 5.85 20.29
C PRO A 98 11.59 6.85 20.99
N ASP A 99 11.58 8.10 20.54
CA ASP A 99 10.59 9.10 20.97
C ASP A 99 9.31 8.99 20.14
N PHE A 100 8.20 8.65 20.81
CA PHE A 100 6.90 8.47 20.18
C PHE A 100 6.42 9.68 19.38
N VAL A 101 6.59 10.89 19.94
CA VAL A 101 6.14 12.13 19.29
C VAL A 101 6.91 12.38 17.99
N THR A 102 8.17 11.98 17.94
CA THR A 102 8.98 12.04 16.73
C THR A 102 8.58 10.96 15.72
N ALA A 103 8.36 9.72 16.17
CA ALA A 103 7.95 8.61 15.31
C ALA A 103 6.53 8.76 14.73
N ALA A 104 5.64 9.47 15.41
CA ALA A 104 4.23 9.64 15.01
C ALA A 104 3.94 10.91 14.18
N LYS A 105 4.97 11.62 13.72
CA LYS A 105 4.85 12.81 12.85
C LYS A 105 4.89 12.43 11.38
#